data_AF-A0A0A8K4T6-F1
#
_entry.id   AF-A0A0A8K4T6-F1
#
_cell.length_a   1.000
_cell.length_b   1.000
_cell.length_c   1.000
_cell.angle_alpha   90.00
_cell.angle_beta   90.00
_cell.angle_gamma   90.00
#
_symmetry.space_group_name_H-M   'P 1'
#
loop_
_entity.id
_entity.type
_entity.pdbx_description
1 polymer ?
#
loop_
_entity_poly.entity_id
_entity_poly.type
_entity_poly.pdbx_seq_one_letter_code
_entity_poly.pdbx_strand_id
1 'polypeptide(L)'
;MTTAMEADWILRTMAAMAAADKRLDAREVDLIQRVFQELTGRPVDVGGVVSAVQVYARRDVAQDLSLVAGSFSLEAKTAILHGAYRTLAVNGHVTEDERDTLDRLAGALRLTETEFETILAEVDTPNAQT
;
A
#
# COMPACT_ATOMS: atom_id res chain seq x y z
N MET A 1 10.71 -4.90 11.72
CA MET A 1 11.64 -4.42 10.66
C MET A 1 11.38 -5.28 9.43
N THR A 2 10.89 -4.69 8.35
CA THR A 2 10.46 -5.44 7.16
C THR A 2 11.64 -6.03 6.38
N THR A 3 11.47 -7.26 5.93
CA THR A 3 12.42 -7.95 5.06
C THR A 3 12.44 -7.31 3.66
N ALA A 4 13.48 -7.60 2.86
CA ALA A 4 13.56 -7.08 1.49
C ALA A 4 12.38 -7.56 0.62
N MET A 5 11.90 -8.78 0.87
CA MET A 5 10.73 -9.33 0.19
C MET A 5 9.45 -8.59 0.59
N GLU A 6 9.24 -8.35 1.88
CA GLU A 6 8.06 -7.59 2.35
C GLU A 6 8.09 -6.14 1.84
N ALA A 7 9.27 -5.51 1.79
CA ALA A 7 9.44 -4.20 1.17
C ALA A 7 9.04 -4.19 -0.32
N ASP A 8 9.46 -5.19 -1.10
CA ASP A 8 9.05 -5.31 -2.51
C ASP A 8 7.52 -5.38 -2.65
N TRP A 9 6.85 -6.13 -1.76
CA TRP A 9 5.39 -6.22 -1.76
C TRP A 9 4.68 -4.92 -1.36
N ILE A 10 5.27 -4.13 -0.47
CA ILE A 10 4.78 -2.80 -0.13
C ILE A 10 4.83 -1.89 -1.37
N LEU A 11 6.00 -1.79 -2.03
CA LEU A 11 6.16 -0.96 -3.23
C LEU A 11 5.25 -1.42 -4.37
N ARG A 12 5.17 -2.73 -4.60
CA ARG A 12 4.30 -3.34 -5.61
C ARG A 12 2.83 -2.97 -5.39
N THR A 13 2.38 -3.02 -4.14
CA THR A 13 0.99 -2.72 -3.81
C THR A 13 0.68 -1.25 -4.02
N MET A 14 1.54 -0.36 -3.51
CA MET A 14 1.42 1.09 -3.74
C MET A 14 1.41 1.44 -5.24
N ALA A 15 2.33 0.85 -6.00
CA ALA A 15 2.43 1.07 -7.44
C ALA A 15 1.18 0.62 -8.21
N ALA A 16 0.58 -0.52 -7.82
CA ALA A 16 -0.66 -0.99 -8.41
C ALA A 16 -1.85 -0.08 -8.09
N MET A 17 -1.91 0.47 -6.87
CA MET A 17 -2.96 1.43 -6.49
C MET A 17 -2.87 2.71 -7.32
N ALA A 18 -1.69 3.32 -7.41
CA ALA A 18 -1.47 4.52 -8.22
C ALA A 18 -1.77 4.29 -9.72
N ALA A 19 -1.44 3.09 -10.23
CA ALA A 19 -1.80 2.72 -11.59
C ALA A 19 -3.31 2.60 -11.82
N ALA A 20 -4.03 2.01 -10.87
CA ALA A 20 -5.48 1.81 -10.95
C ALA A 20 -6.22 3.15 -10.98
N ASP A 21 -5.76 4.12 -10.18
CA ASP A 21 -6.31 5.48 -10.14
C ASP A 21 -5.88 6.35 -11.36
N LYS A 22 -5.07 5.79 -12.29
CA LYS A 22 -4.50 6.46 -13.48
C LYS A 22 -3.72 7.73 -13.16
N ARG A 23 -3.11 7.74 -11.98
CA ARG A 23 -2.53 8.91 -11.33
C ARG A 23 -1.07 8.66 -11.05
N LEU A 24 -0.27 8.86 -12.08
CA LEU A 24 1.18 8.86 -11.96
C LEU A 24 1.73 10.20 -12.44
N ASP A 25 1.39 11.26 -11.71
CA ASP A 25 2.11 12.53 -11.81
C ASP A 25 3.26 12.60 -10.80
N ALA A 26 4.03 13.70 -10.82
CA ALA A 26 5.18 13.87 -9.93
C ALA A 26 4.80 13.83 -8.44
N ARG A 27 3.59 14.24 -8.07
CA ARG A 27 3.11 14.26 -6.68
C ARG A 27 2.82 12.85 -6.18
N GLU A 28 2.25 11.99 -7.01
CA GLU A 28 2.07 10.58 -6.65
C GLU A 28 3.40 9.85 -6.52
N VAL A 29 4.37 10.14 -7.39
CA VAL A 29 5.72 9.57 -7.26
C VAL A 29 6.37 10.00 -5.94
N ASP A 30 6.35 11.29 -5.61
CA ASP A 30 6.90 11.81 -4.35
C ASP A 30 6.19 11.19 -3.13
N LEU A 31 4.87 11.03 -3.20
CA LEU A 31 4.07 10.38 -2.16
C LEU A 31 4.50 8.92 -1.95
N ILE A 32 4.62 8.14 -3.03
CA ILE A 32 5.03 6.74 -2.97
C ILE A 32 6.44 6.63 -2.37
N GLN A 33 7.40 7.46 -2.82
CA GLN A 33 8.76 7.43 -2.28
C GLN A 33 8.78 7.70 -0.77
N ARG A 34 8.04 8.73 -0.34
CA ARG A 34 7.97 9.11 1.08
C ARG A 34 7.32 8.01 1.93
N VAL A 35 6.15 7.53 1.54
CA VAL A 35 5.42 6.50 2.29
C VAL A 35 6.21 5.20 2.33
N PHE A 36 6.84 4.81 1.22
CA PHE A 36 7.70 3.63 1.18
C PHE A 36 8.87 3.74 2.16
N GLN A 37 9.54 4.89 2.19
CA GLN A 37 10.65 5.12 3.12
C GLN A 37 10.18 5.15 4.58
N GLU A 38 9.02 5.74 4.88
CA GLU A 38 8.44 5.74 6.22
C GLU A 38 8.11 4.30 6.70
N LEU A 39 7.56 3.46 5.83
CA LEU A 39 7.14 2.09 6.18
C LEU A 39 8.28 1.08 6.22
N THR A 40 9.34 1.29 5.43
CA THR A 40 10.41 0.29 5.27
C THR A 40 11.77 0.74 5.78
N GLY A 41 11.94 2.04 6.04
CA GLY A 41 13.24 2.66 6.31
C GLY A 41 14.17 2.69 5.10
N ARG A 42 13.70 2.30 3.90
CA ARG A 42 14.51 2.18 2.68
C ARG A 42 14.10 3.24 1.67
N PRO A 43 15.05 3.92 1.01
CA PRO A 43 14.73 4.80 -0.09
C PRO A 43 14.37 3.99 -1.34
N VAL A 44 13.51 4.57 -2.19
CA VAL A 44 13.29 4.16 -3.58
C VAL A 44 13.40 5.41 -4.44
N ASP A 45 14.03 5.31 -5.61
CA ASP A 45 14.17 6.43 -6.54
C ASP A 45 12.97 6.55 -7.48
N VAL A 46 12.88 7.68 -8.18
CA VAL A 46 11.81 7.96 -9.16
C VAL A 46 11.75 6.86 -10.22
N GLY A 47 12.90 6.41 -10.71
CA GLY A 47 12.99 5.34 -11.71
C GLY A 47 12.41 4.02 -11.23
N GLY A 48 12.68 3.64 -9.97
CA GLY A 48 12.14 2.45 -9.32
C GLY A 48 10.62 2.52 -9.15
N VAL A 49 10.08 3.67 -8.73
CA VAL A 49 8.63 3.87 -8.62
C VAL A 49 7.95 3.76 -9.99
N VAL A 50 8.45 4.50 -10.99
CA VAL A 50 7.89 4.49 -12.35
C VAL A 50 7.93 3.08 -12.94
N SER A 51 9.04 2.36 -12.76
CA SER A 51 9.19 0.99 -13.24
C SER A 51 8.18 0.05 -12.55
N ALA A 52 8.03 0.14 -11.24
CA ALA A 52 7.06 -0.65 -10.49
C ALA A 52 5.63 -0.39 -10.98
N VAL A 53 5.25 0.87 -11.18
CA VAL A 53 3.92 1.25 -11.66
C VAL A 53 3.66 0.68 -13.05
N GLN A 54 4.62 0.79 -13.98
CA GLN A 54 4.49 0.22 -15.32
C GLN A 54 4.31 -1.30 -15.32
N VAL A 55 5.04 -2.01 -14.44
CA VAL A 55 4.98 -3.47 -14.33
C VAL A 55 3.66 -3.92 -13.70
N TYR A 56 3.20 -3.23 -12.66
CA TYR A 56 2.06 -3.64 -11.85
C TYR A 56 0.73 -3.04 -12.28
N ALA A 57 0.71 -2.04 -13.16
CA ALA A 57 -0.51 -1.45 -13.72
C ALA A 57 -1.46 -2.45 -14.40
N ARG A 58 -0.93 -3.60 -14.85
CA ARG A 58 -1.70 -4.63 -15.56
C ARG A 58 -1.92 -5.90 -14.72
N ARG A 59 -1.48 -5.90 -13.45
CA ARG A 59 -1.53 -7.08 -12.59
C ARG A 59 -2.59 -6.94 -11.52
N ASP A 60 -3.21 -8.07 -11.20
CA ASP A 60 -4.12 -8.16 -10.06
C ASP A 60 -3.30 -8.41 -8.79
N VAL A 61 -2.83 -7.33 -8.17
CA VAL A 61 -2.01 -7.41 -6.96
C VAL A 61 -2.74 -8.10 -5.81
N ALA A 62 -4.08 -7.98 -5.69
CA ALA A 62 -4.84 -8.66 -4.66
C ALA A 62 -4.79 -10.18 -4.86
N GLN A 63 -4.94 -10.66 -6.10
CA GLN A 63 -4.77 -12.07 -6.41
C GLN A 63 -3.35 -12.55 -6.07
N ASP A 64 -2.33 -11.79 -6.47
CA ASP A 64 -0.93 -12.14 -6.22
C ASP A 64 -0.60 -12.16 -4.72
N LEU A 65 -1.12 -11.21 -3.94
CA LEU A 65 -0.99 -11.16 -2.48
C LEU A 65 -1.60 -12.39 -1.80
N SER A 66 -2.77 -12.85 -2.27
CA SER A 66 -3.47 -14.00 -1.67
C SER A 66 -2.66 -15.30 -1.68
N LEU A 67 -1.74 -15.43 -2.65
CA LEU A 67 -0.84 -16.57 -2.80
C LEU A 67 0.31 -16.57 -1.79
N VAL A 68 0.76 -15.38 -1.37
CA VAL A 68 1.94 -15.21 -0.50
C VAL A 68 1.59 -14.75 0.91
N ALA A 69 0.36 -14.31 1.16
CA ALA A 69 -0.10 -13.74 2.42
C ALA A 69 0.15 -14.63 3.65
N GLY A 70 0.21 -15.95 3.47
CA GLY A 70 0.53 -16.90 4.54
C GLY A 70 1.97 -16.82 5.04
N SER A 71 2.89 -16.24 4.25
CA SER A 71 4.30 -16.07 4.62
C SER A 71 4.62 -14.73 5.29
N PHE A 72 3.65 -13.80 5.33
CA PHE A 72 3.85 -12.47 5.90
C PHE A 72 3.52 -12.43 7.39
N SER A 73 4.36 -11.70 8.12
CA SER A 73 4.06 -11.27 9.48
C SER A 73 2.87 -10.30 9.51
N LEU A 74 2.22 -10.16 10.66
CA LEU A 74 1.17 -9.15 10.83
C LEU A 74 1.71 -7.74 10.56
N GLU A 75 2.93 -7.42 11.03
CA GLU A 75 3.63 -6.15 10.77
C GLU A 75 3.72 -5.86 9.26
N ALA A 76 4.09 -6.86 8.45
CA ALA A 76 4.19 -6.70 7.01
C ALA A 76 2.83 -6.54 6.33
N LYS A 77 1.81 -7.29 6.76
CA LYS A 77 0.44 -7.12 6.24
C LYS A 77 -0.08 -5.72 6.54
N THR A 78 0.14 -5.23 7.77
CA THR A 78 -0.17 -3.86 8.17
C THR A 78 0.56 -2.86 7.28
N ALA A 79 1.87 -3.01 7.07
CA ALA A 79 2.63 -2.09 6.23
C ALA A 79 2.16 -2.09 4.75
N ILE A 80 1.82 -3.25 4.20
CA ILE A 80 1.26 -3.35 2.83
C ILE A 80 -0.07 -2.59 2.73
N LEU A 81 -0.98 -2.83 3.67
CA LEU A 81 -2.29 -2.17 3.68
C LEU A 81 -2.16 -0.65 3.94
N HIS A 82 -1.25 -0.26 4.82
CA HIS A 82 -0.97 1.15 5.14
C HIS A 82 -0.41 1.90 3.93
N GLY A 83 0.49 1.27 3.17
CA GLY A 83 0.98 1.80 1.90
C GLY A 83 -0.13 1.95 0.86
N ALA A 84 -1.00 0.95 0.72
CA ALA A 84 -2.14 0.98 -0.19
C ALA A 84 -3.10 2.14 0.16
N TYR A 85 -3.51 2.23 1.43
CA TYR A 85 -4.41 3.28 1.91
C TYR A 85 -3.83 4.66 1.63
N ARG A 86 -2.57 4.92 2.04
CA ARG A 86 -1.96 6.26 1.87
C ARG A 86 -1.76 6.65 0.41
N THR A 87 -1.68 5.67 -0.48
CA THR A 87 -1.59 5.92 -1.93
C THR A 87 -2.95 6.29 -2.51
N LEU A 88 -4.05 5.69 -2.02
CA LEU A 88 -5.41 5.97 -2.49
C LEU A 88 -6.03 7.20 -1.82
N ALA A 89 -5.80 7.41 -0.52
CA ALA A 89 -6.41 8.46 0.29
C ALA A 89 -5.82 9.85 0.02
N VAL A 90 -5.92 10.33 -1.22
CA VAL A 90 -5.42 11.64 -1.60
C VAL A 90 -6.31 12.72 -0.95
N ASN A 91 -5.71 13.51 -0.05
CA ASN A 91 -6.36 14.50 0.82
C ASN A 91 -7.16 13.93 2.01
N GLY A 92 -6.90 12.68 2.41
CA GLY A 92 -7.53 12.08 3.60
C GLY A 92 -9.03 11.79 3.42
N HIS A 93 -9.46 11.55 2.18
CA HIS A 93 -10.78 11.00 1.90
C HIS A 93 -10.61 9.72 1.08
N VAL A 94 -11.37 8.70 1.46
CA VAL A 94 -11.48 7.43 0.76
C VAL A 94 -12.90 7.32 0.22
N THR A 95 -13.03 7.19 -1.09
CA THR A 95 -14.29 6.93 -1.79
C THR A 95 -14.76 5.49 -1.56
N GLU A 96 -16.02 5.18 -1.91
CA GLU A 96 -16.55 3.82 -1.80
C GLU A 96 -15.75 2.82 -2.66
N ASP A 97 -15.39 3.21 -3.90
CA ASP A 97 -14.58 2.39 -4.81
C ASP A 97 -13.16 2.10 -4.25
N GLU A 98 -12.55 3.09 -3.58
CA GLU A 98 -11.26 2.92 -2.92
C GLU A 98 -11.38 2.05 -1.66
N ARG A 99 -12.49 2.16 -0.92
CA ARG A 99 -12.77 1.30 0.23
C ARG A 99 -12.95 -0.15 -0.19
N ASP A 100 -13.72 -0.42 -1.25
CA ASP A 100 -13.89 -1.76 -1.82
C ASP A 100 -12.54 -2.36 -2.26
N THR A 101 -11.65 -1.52 -2.79
CA THR A 101 -10.29 -1.92 -3.17
C THR A 101 -9.47 -2.31 -1.93
N LEU A 102 -9.55 -1.54 -0.85
CA LEU A 102 -8.87 -1.83 0.41
C LEU A 102 -9.43 -3.10 1.09
N ASP A 103 -10.75 -3.29 1.09
CA ASP A 103 -11.39 -4.51 1.60
C ASP A 103 -10.92 -5.74 0.84
N ARG A 104 -10.82 -5.64 -0.50
CA ARG A 104 -10.29 -6.70 -1.33
C ARG A 104 -8.84 -7.05 -1.00
N LEU A 105 -8.00 -6.04 -0.73
CA LEU A 105 -6.61 -6.25 -0.31
C LEU A 105 -6.53 -6.86 1.09
N ALA A 106 -7.36 -6.42 2.04
CA ALA A 106 -7.42 -6.97 3.38
C ALA A 106 -7.81 -8.46 3.36
N GLY A 107 -8.81 -8.82 2.55
CA GLY A 107 -9.19 -10.20 2.28
C GLY A 107 -8.05 -11.02 1.67
N ALA A 108 -7.31 -10.45 0.71
CA ALA A 108 -6.13 -11.10 0.13
C ALA A 108 -5.01 -11.33 1.15
N LEU A 109 -4.78 -10.38 2.07
CA LEU A 109 -3.83 -10.50 3.17
C LEU A 109 -4.29 -11.44 4.28
N ARG A 110 -5.53 -11.94 4.20
CA ARG A 110 -6.19 -12.76 5.22
C ARG A 110 -6.22 -12.04 6.57
N LEU A 111 -6.50 -10.75 6.54
CA LEU A 111 -6.78 -9.96 7.72
C LEU A 111 -8.23 -10.20 8.15
N THR A 112 -8.45 -10.27 9.44
CA THR A 112 -9.78 -10.22 10.03
C THR A 112 -10.36 -8.81 9.93
N GLU A 113 -11.69 -8.69 9.99
CA GLU A 113 -12.37 -7.39 10.00
C GLU A 113 -11.86 -6.48 11.13
N THR A 114 -11.59 -7.04 12.32
CA THR A 114 -11.03 -6.29 13.45
C THR A 114 -9.62 -5.77 13.17
N GLU A 115 -8.76 -6.58 12.57
CA GLU A 115 -7.40 -6.15 12.18
C GLU A 115 -7.47 -5.06 11.11
N PHE A 116 -8.36 -5.21 10.13
CA PHE A 116 -8.57 -4.23 9.08
C PHE A 116 -9.01 -2.86 9.64
N GLU A 117 -10.08 -2.83 10.44
CA GLU A 117 -10.60 -1.61 11.05
C GLU A 117 -9.58 -0.95 12.00
N THR A 118 -8.79 -1.76 12.72
CA THR A 118 -7.70 -1.23 13.56
C THR A 118 -6.65 -0.52 12.72
N ILE A 119 -6.23 -1.13 11.61
CA ILE A 119 -5.24 -0.53 10.71
C ILE A 119 -5.81 0.77 10.11
N LEU A 120 -7.06 0.76 9.65
CA LEU A 120 -7.70 1.97 9.10
C LEU A 120 -7.72 3.12 10.12
N ALA A 121 -8.08 2.83 11.37
CA ALA A 121 -8.09 3.84 12.43
C ALA A 121 -6.70 4.43 12.70
N GLU A 122 -5.63 3.63 12.58
CA GLU A 122 -4.24 4.11 12.71
C GLU A 122 -3.82 5.02 11.55
N VAL A 123 -4.32 4.78 10.33
CA VAL A 123 -3.98 5.61 9.17
C VAL A 123 -4.78 6.90 9.12
N ASP A 124 -6.05 6.84 9.52
CA ASP A 124 -7.00 7.97 9.46
C ASP A 124 -6.81 8.95 10.63
N THR A 125 -6.10 8.54 11.69
CA THR A 125 -5.65 9.50 12.69
C THR A 125 -4.55 10.38 12.09
N PRO A 126 -4.79 11.70 11.89
CA PRO A 126 -3.70 12.59 11.54
C PRO A 126 -2.70 12.47 12.68
N ASN A 127 -1.43 12.21 12.36
CA ASN A 127 -0.33 12.16 13.33
C ASN A 127 -0.47 13.28 14.37
N ALA A 128 -1.14 12.98 15.48
CA ALA A 128 -1.15 13.76 16.68
C ALA A 128 0.07 13.28 17.46
N GLN A 129 1.24 13.44 16.86
CA GLN A 129 2.53 13.27 17.51
C GLN A 129 3.35 14.51 17.21
N THR A 130 3.12 15.46 18.12
CA THR A 130 4.04 16.41 18.77
C THR A 130 5.47 16.51 18.22
#